data_AF-A0A7S0B9A8-F1
#
_entry.id   AF-A0A7S0B9A8-F1
#
_cell.length_a   1.000
_cell.length_b   1.000
_cell.length_c   1.000
_cell.angle_alpha   90.00
_cell.angle_beta   90.00
_cell.angle_gamma   90.00
#
_symmetry.space_group_name_H-M   'P 1'
#
loop_
_entity.id
_entity.type
_entity.pdbx_description
1 polymer ?
#
loop_
_entity_poly.entity_id
_entity_poly.type
_entity_poly.pdbx_seq_one_letter_code
_entity_poly.pdbx_strand_id
1 'polypeptide(L)'
;SFEPPPMLIFEGPYSCEQEGVLPNGQKNEISEDDCRSECFAEGSICKFFQYTSQLRFCVLLSQCNRLGHTGLEMTTKLYGVFPAGRYCRIADPELCWASKLRRDLVEGQFEGNSLASGAVTGPTD
;
A
#
# COMPACT_ATOMS: atom_id res chain seq x y z
N SER A 1 6.91 -11.18 -20.57
CA SER A 1 6.52 -11.09 -19.14
C SER A 1 5.13 -10.50 -19.09
N PHE A 2 4.22 -11.04 -18.28
CA PHE A 2 2.90 -10.42 -18.04
C PHE A 2 3.03 -9.54 -16.80
N GLU A 3 2.85 -8.23 -16.96
CA GLU A 3 2.73 -7.28 -15.85
C GLU A 3 1.25 -7.04 -15.60
N PRO A 4 0.72 -7.38 -14.40
CA PRO A 4 -0.69 -7.16 -14.13
C PRO A 4 -0.99 -5.66 -14.12
N PRO A 5 -2.18 -5.27 -14.59
CA PRO A 5 -2.54 -3.86 -14.69
C PRO A 5 -2.53 -3.19 -13.29
N PRO A 6 -2.25 -1.89 -13.21
CA PRO A 6 -2.32 -1.16 -11.95
C PRO A 6 -3.70 -1.28 -11.31
N MET A 7 -3.72 -1.44 -9.99
CA MET A 7 -4.96 -1.57 -9.22
C MET A 7 -5.34 -0.22 -8.63
N LEU A 8 -6.59 0.21 -8.85
CA LEU A 8 -7.16 1.35 -8.13
C LEU A 8 -7.24 1.01 -6.63
N ILE A 9 -6.53 1.77 -5.80
CA ILE A 9 -6.51 1.63 -4.34
C ILE A 9 -7.56 2.55 -3.72
N PHE A 10 -7.67 3.78 -4.24
CA PHE A 10 -8.47 4.84 -3.67
C PHE A 10 -8.94 5.85 -4.73
N GLU A 11 -10.13 6.42 -4.54
CA GLU A 11 -10.66 7.55 -5.32
C GLU A 11 -11.39 8.55 -4.40
N GLY A 12 -11.00 9.83 -4.45
CA GLY A 12 -11.64 10.91 -3.68
C GLY A 12 -10.71 12.10 -3.36
N PRO A 13 -11.07 12.98 -2.42
CA PRO A 13 -10.36 14.24 -2.15
C PRO A 13 -9.15 14.09 -1.21
N TYR A 14 -8.30 13.09 -1.49
CA TYR A 14 -7.13 12.79 -0.64
C TYR A 14 -5.86 12.71 -1.47
N SER A 15 -4.70 12.86 -0.83
CA SER A 15 -3.41 12.63 -1.46
C SER A 15 -2.47 11.88 -0.52
N CYS A 16 -1.53 11.16 -1.11
CA CYS A 16 -0.41 10.59 -0.38
C CYS A 16 0.51 11.68 0.21
N GLU A 17 1.35 11.28 1.17
CA GLU A 17 2.38 12.15 1.74
C GLU A 17 3.45 12.60 0.73
N GLN A 18 4.00 13.80 0.91
CA GLN A 18 4.97 14.40 -0.03
C GLN A 18 6.30 13.64 -0.06
N GLU A 19 6.69 13.02 1.06
CA GLU A 19 7.93 12.26 1.21
C GLU A 19 7.98 11.03 0.30
N GLY A 20 6.83 10.56 -0.18
CA GLY A 20 6.75 9.45 -1.13
C GLY A 20 7.00 9.84 -2.58
N VAL A 21 6.94 11.13 -2.91
CA VAL A 21 7.02 11.63 -4.30
C VAL A 21 8.43 11.42 -4.85
N LEU A 22 8.51 10.84 -6.06
CA LEU A 22 9.78 10.65 -6.73
C LEU A 22 10.40 11.99 -7.17
N PRO A 23 11.74 12.10 -7.27
CA PRO A 23 12.39 13.22 -7.93
C PRO A 23 11.83 13.37 -9.36
N ASN A 24 11.38 14.56 -9.74
CA ASN A 24 10.69 14.83 -11.02
C ASN A 24 9.42 13.98 -11.26
N GLY A 25 8.82 13.42 -10.20
CA GLY A 25 7.64 12.57 -10.27
C GLY A 25 6.33 13.33 -10.46
N GLN A 26 6.35 14.66 -10.49
CA GLN A 26 5.17 15.48 -10.78
C GLN A 26 5.11 15.83 -12.26
N LYS A 27 4.00 15.47 -12.92
CA LYS A 27 3.80 15.71 -14.36
C LYS A 27 2.48 16.45 -14.56
N ASN A 28 2.50 17.47 -15.39
CA ASN A 28 1.33 18.27 -15.75
C ASN A 28 0.91 17.96 -17.18
N GLU A 29 -0.37 18.21 -17.49
CA GLU A 29 -0.95 18.11 -18.83
C GLU A 29 -0.95 16.70 -19.46
N ILE A 30 -0.75 15.65 -18.66
CA ILE A 30 -0.70 14.27 -19.15
C ILE A 30 -2.02 13.50 -18.90
N SER A 31 -2.24 12.44 -19.68
CA SER A 31 -3.37 11.54 -19.46
C SER A 31 -3.12 10.56 -18.30
N GLU A 32 -4.16 9.87 -17.84
CA GLU A 32 -4.03 8.80 -16.84
C GLU A 32 -3.16 7.65 -17.36
N ASP A 33 -3.31 7.31 -18.65
CA ASP A 33 -2.51 6.27 -19.30
C ASP A 33 -1.04 6.67 -19.46
N ASP A 34 -0.76 7.95 -19.72
CA ASP A 34 0.61 8.47 -19.73
C ASP A 34 1.21 8.44 -18.33
N CYS A 35 0.44 8.82 -17.30
CA CYS A 35 0.87 8.76 -15.90
C CYS A 35 1.26 7.34 -15.48
N ARG A 36 0.46 6.35 -15.90
CA ARG A 36 0.79 4.93 -15.74
C ARG A 36 2.09 4.57 -16.46
N SER A 37 2.25 4.99 -17.71
CA SER A 37 3.42 4.67 -18.53
C SER A 37 4.70 5.28 -17.96
N GLU A 38 4.62 6.50 -17.43
CA GLU A 38 5.72 7.16 -16.71
C GLU A 38 6.09 6.39 -15.44
N CYS A 39 5.11 5.94 -14.64
CA CYS A 39 5.40 5.10 -13.48
C CYS A 39 6.09 3.79 -13.85
N PHE A 40 5.67 3.14 -14.95
CA PHE A 40 6.34 1.93 -15.43
C PHE A 40 7.78 2.20 -15.92
N ALA A 41 8.04 3.36 -16.52
CA ALA A 41 9.38 3.74 -16.97
C ALA A 41 10.37 3.93 -15.82
N GLU A 42 9.90 4.34 -14.64
CA GLU A 42 10.68 4.40 -13.39
C GLU A 42 11.01 3.01 -12.80
N GLY A 43 10.43 1.94 -13.35
CA GLY A 43 10.65 0.58 -12.92
C GLY A 43 10.24 0.34 -11.46
N SER A 44 11.06 -0.43 -10.72
CA SER A 44 10.74 -0.83 -9.33
C SER A 44 10.70 0.32 -8.30
N ILE A 45 11.13 1.52 -8.70
CA ILE A 45 11.17 2.70 -7.84
C ILE A 45 9.77 3.29 -7.69
N CYS A 46 8.97 3.30 -8.77
CA CYS A 46 7.59 3.74 -8.71
C CYS A 46 6.68 2.59 -8.27
N LYS A 47 6.10 2.73 -7.08
CA LYS A 47 5.17 1.74 -6.52
C LYS A 47 3.72 2.20 -6.62
N PHE A 48 3.50 3.49 -6.77
CA PHE A 48 2.18 4.11 -6.87
C PHE A 48 2.21 5.26 -7.87
N PHE A 49 1.07 5.53 -8.49
CA PHE A 49 0.83 6.81 -9.14
C PHE A 49 -0.53 7.37 -8.74
N GLN A 50 -0.60 8.68 -8.58
CA GLN A 50 -1.82 9.41 -8.30
C GLN A 50 -2.18 10.27 -9.51
N TYR A 51 -3.44 10.24 -9.93
CA TYR A 51 -3.94 11.04 -11.05
C TYR A 51 -5.13 11.89 -10.64
N THR A 52 -5.10 13.18 -10.99
CA THR A 52 -6.19 14.13 -10.79
C THR A 52 -6.72 14.56 -12.16
N SER A 53 -7.84 13.98 -12.60
CA SER A 53 -8.36 14.17 -13.95
C SER A 53 -8.73 15.63 -14.26
N GLN A 54 -9.24 16.37 -13.28
CA GLN A 54 -9.63 17.78 -13.44
C GLN A 54 -8.43 18.67 -13.79
N LEU A 55 -7.22 18.29 -13.37
CA LEU A 55 -5.99 19.04 -13.58
C LEU A 55 -5.05 18.42 -14.61
N ARG A 56 -5.38 17.22 -15.12
CA ARG A 56 -4.46 16.39 -15.92
C ARG A 56 -3.09 16.28 -15.23
N PHE A 57 -3.13 16.07 -13.92
CA PHE A 57 -1.96 16.10 -13.05
C PHE A 57 -1.64 14.70 -12.53
N CYS A 58 -0.37 14.35 -12.57
CA CYS A 58 0.14 13.06 -12.16
C CYS A 58 1.24 13.22 -11.11
N VAL A 59 1.24 12.31 -10.14
CA VAL A 59 2.30 12.19 -9.13
C VAL A 59 2.76 10.74 -9.09
N LEU A 60 4.06 10.52 -9.30
CA LEU A 60 4.73 9.22 -9.19
C LEU A 60 5.30 9.08 -7.78
N LEU A 61 5.06 7.95 -7.12
CA LEU A 61 5.46 7.74 -5.73
C LEU A 61 6.16 6.40 -5.49
N SER A 62 7.20 6.44 -4.67
CA SER A 62 7.89 5.27 -4.12
C SER A 62 7.16 4.64 -2.94
N GLN A 63 6.30 5.41 -2.27
CA GLN A 63 5.51 4.97 -1.12
C GLN A 63 4.25 5.84 -0.96
N CYS A 64 3.25 5.30 -0.28
CA CYS A 64 2.06 6.02 0.16
C CYS A 64 1.55 5.36 1.45
N ASN A 65 2.03 5.82 2.60
CA ASN A 65 1.71 5.26 3.91
C ASN A 65 0.56 6.00 4.58
N ARG A 66 0.29 7.25 4.17
CA ARG A 66 -0.74 8.11 4.77
C ARG A 66 -1.52 8.84 3.68
N LEU A 67 -2.82 8.98 3.91
CA LEU A 67 -3.68 9.81 3.08
C LEU A 67 -4.06 11.07 3.87
N GLY A 68 -3.82 12.24 3.28
CA GLY A 68 -4.28 13.53 3.79
C GLY A 68 -5.42 14.06 2.92
N HIS A 69 -6.43 14.67 3.53
CA HIS A 69 -7.46 15.37 2.77
C HIS A 69 -6.85 16.61 2.11
N THR A 70 -7.13 16.85 0.82
CA THR A 70 -6.50 17.94 0.06
C THR A 70 -7.08 19.31 0.41
N GLY A 71 -8.31 19.36 0.92
CA GLY A 71 -9.05 20.60 1.17
C GLY A 71 -9.56 21.26 -0.10
N LEU A 72 -9.44 20.58 -1.24
CA LEU A 72 -9.83 21.05 -2.55
C LEU A 72 -10.99 20.20 -3.07
N GLU A 73 -11.91 20.81 -3.83
CA GLU A 73 -12.99 20.10 -4.52
C GLU A 73 -12.47 19.39 -5.78
N MET A 74 -11.53 18.47 -5.61
CA MET A 74 -10.98 17.64 -6.67
C MET A 74 -10.93 16.19 -6.25
N THR A 75 -11.12 15.29 -7.23
CA THR A 75 -11.04 13.85 -7.02
C THR A 75 -9.73 13.35 -7.57
N THR A 76 -8.93 12.72 -6.72
CA THR A 76 -7.70 12.05 -7.11
C THR A 76 -7.97 10.55 -7.13
N LYS A 77 -7.28 9.84 -8.02
CA LYS A 77 -7.23 8.38 -8.04
C LYS A 77 -5.83 7.93 -7.70
N LEU A 78 -5.69 7.00 -6.77
CA LEU A 78 -4.43 6.37 -6.42
C LEU A 78 -4.38 4.94 -6.94
N TYR A 79 -3.36 4.62 -7.70
CA TYR A 79 -3.12 3.30 -8.26
C TYR A 79 -1.84 2.69 -7.69
N GLY A 80 -1.87 1.39 -7.41
CA GLY A 80 -0.68 0.59 -7.08
C GLY A 80 -0.16 -0.17 -8.30
N VAL A 81 1.16 -0.19 -8.49
CA VAL A 81 1.85 -0.87 -9.60
C VAL A 81 2.58 -2.12 -9.09
N PHE A 82 2.11 -3.31 -9.48
CA PHE A 82 2.73 -4.60 -9.10
C PHE A 82 4.12 -4.75 -9.75
N PRO A 83 5.14 -5.29 -9.03
CA PRO A 83 5.05 -6.37 -8.06
C PRO A 83 5.29 -5.94 -6.60
N ALA A 84 4.84 -4.75 -6.21
CA ALA A 84 4.90 -4.36 -4.80
C ALA A 84 3.89 -5.19 -3.99
N GLY A 85 4.40 -6.18 -3.26
CA GLY A 85 3.61 -7.15 -2.50
C GLY A 85 2.53 -6.51 -1.61
N ARG A 86 1.35 -7.16 -1.60
CA ARG A 86 0.22 -6.96 -0.68
C ARG A 86 -0.05 -5.47 -0.36
N TYR A 87 -0.61 -4.70 -1.30
CA TYR A 87 -1.22 -3.42 -0.93
C TYR A 87 -2.38 -3.67 0.04
N CYS A 88 -2.18 -3.24 1.28
CA CYS A 88 -3.26 -3.07 2.23
C CYS A 88 -4.22 -2.04 1.66
N ARG A 89 -5.47 -2.45 1.38
CA ARG A 89 -6.53 -1.50 0.99
C ARG A 89 -6.66 -0.50 2.14
N ILE A 90 -6.21 0.72 1.89
CA ILE A 90 -6.12 1.80 2.87
C ILE A 90 -7.54 2.23 3.22
N ALA A 91 -8.09 1.60 4.25
CA ALA A 91 -9.13 2.20 5.08
C ALA A 91 -8.72 2.21 6.55
N ASP A 92 -7.82 1.32 6.97
CA ASP A 92 -7.17 1.35 8.27
C ASP A 92 -5.86 0.54 8.22
N PRO A 93 -4.69 1.18 8.31
CA PRO A 93 -3.42 0.47 8.33
C PRO A 93 -3.27 -0.44 9.55
N GLU A 94 -3.75 -0.08 10.74
CA GLU A 94 -3.64 -0.98 11.91
C GLU A 94 -4.53 -2.22 11.77
N LEU A 95 -5.75 -2.06 11.26
CA LEU A 95 -6.67 -3.19 11.01
C LEU A 95 -6.21 -4.05 9.83
N CYS A 96 -5.57 -3.46 8.82
CA CYS A 96 -5.00 -4.24 7.72
C CYS A 96 -3.77 -5.06 8.18
N TRP A 97 -2.88 -4.47 8.97
CA TRP A 97 -1.74 -5.16 9.57
C TRP A 97 -2.20 -6.26 10.55
N ALA A 98 -3.20 -5.98 11.38
CA ALA A 98 -3.76 -6.93 12.35
C ALA A 98 -4.51 -8.12 11.72
N SER A 99 -5.06 -7.97 10.50
CA SER A 99 -5.87 -9.01 9.84
C SER A 99 -5.11 -9.85 8.81
N LYS A 100 -4.09 -9.29 8.14
CA LYS A 100 -3.37 -9.95 7.03
C LYS A 100 -2.01 -10.57 7.39
N LEU A 101 -1.40 -10.21 8.52
CA LEU A 101 -0.12 -10.79 8.97
C LEU A 101 -0.22 -11.56 10.30
N ARG A 102 -1.36 -11.48 11.00
CA ARG A 102 -1.56 -12.25 12.24
C ARG A 102 -1.76 -13.75 11.99
N ARG A 103 -2.03 -14.19 10.75
CA ARG A 103 -2.00 -15.62 10.39
C ARG A 103 -0.57 -16.11 10.13
N ASP A 104 0.25 -15.32 9.45
CA ASP A 104 1.65 -15.71 9.15
C ASP A 104 2.56 -15.68 10.39
N LEU A 105 2.18 -14.96 11.47
CA LEU A 105 2.93 -14.95 12.75
C LEU A 105 2.45 -15.98 13.79
N VAL A 106 1.28 -16.61 13.61
CA VAL A 106 0.75 -17.63 14.55
C VAL A 106 1.10 -19.05 14.10
N GLU A 107 1.36 -19.27 12.80
CA GLU A 107 1.77 -20.60 12.29
C GLU A 107 3.30 -20.82 12.29
N GLY A 108 4.08 -19.91 12.89
CA GLY A 108 5.53 -19.84 12.68
C GLY A 108 6.46 -20.05 13.87
N GLN A 109 6.02 -20.10 15.13
CA GLN A 109 6.90 -20.37 16.28
C GLN A 109 6.16 -20.98 17.48
N PHE A 110 6.03 -22.31 17.52
CA PHE A 110 6.17 -23.10 18.76
C PHE A 110 6.64 -24.52 18.41
N GLU A 111 7.79 -24.64 17.75
CA GLU A 111 8.65 -25.81 17.95
C GLU A 111 10.03 -25.32 18.34
N GLY A 112 10.26 -25.30 19.65
CA GLY A 112 11.57 -24.97 20.22
C GLY A 112 11.50 -24.27 21.56
N ASN A 113 10.97 -24.93 22.59
CA ASN A 113 11.53 -24.75 23.94
C ASN A 113 11.37 -26.02 24.76
N SER A 114 12.47 -26.77 24.87
CA SER A 114 12.66 -27.78 25.89
C SER A 114 12.81 -27.12 27.27
N LEU A 115 12.23 -27.81 28.26
CA LEU A 115 12.53 -27.79 29.70
C LEU A 115 12.10 -26.55 30.51
N ALA A 116 11.01 -26.71 31.29
CA ALA A 116 11.10 -27.13 32.71
C ALA A 116 9.92 -26.62 33.55
N SER A 117 9.44 -27.52 34.41
CA SER A 117 8.80 -27.28 35.72
C SER A 117 7.32 -26.89 35.77
N GLY A 118 6.53 -27.74 36.44
CA GLY A 118 5.45 -27.28 37.31
C GLY A 118 4.11 -27.96 37.12
N ALA A 119 3.90 -29.08 37.82
CA ALA A 119 2.65 -29.82 37.93
C ALA A 119 1.48 -28.99 38.49
N VAL A 120 0.24 -29.27 38.02
CA VAL A 120 -0.94 -29.57 38.87
C VAL A 120 -1.90 -30.45 38.04
N THR A 121 -1.97 -31.74 38.35
CA THR A 121 -3.04 -32.64 37.87
C THR A 121 -4.24 -32.53 38.82
N GLY A 122 -5.44 -32.50 38.23
CA GLY A 122 -6.73 -32.34 38.91
C GLY A 122 -7.18 -33.53 39.78
N PRO A 123 -8.41 -33.48 40.31
CA PRO A 123 -8.90 -34.41 41.32
C PRO A 123 -9.30 -35.75 40.69
N THR A 124 -9.08 -36.83 41.44
CA THR A 124 -9.67 -38.15 41.21
C THR A 124 -10.46 -38.52 42.47
N ASP A 125 -11.69 -38.98 42.26
CA ASP A 125 -12.57 -39.60 43.27
C ASP A 125 -11.91 -40.80 43.97
#